data_AF-K9ZBA3-F1
#
_entry.id   AF-K9ZBA3-F1
#
_cell.length_a   1.000
_cell.length_b   1.000
_cell.length_c   1.000
_cell.angle_alpha   90.00
_cell.angle_beta   90.00
_cell.angle_gamma   90.00
#
_symmetry.space_group_name_H-M   'P 1'
#
loop_
_entity.id
_entity.type
_entity.pdbx_description
1 polymer ?
#
loop_
_entity_poly.entity_id
_entity_poly.type
_entity_poly.pdbx_seq_one_letter_code
_entity_poly.pdbx_strand_id
1 'polypeptide(L)' 'MKTFEVHKLYCLDFLYHQAEQICSIGSGSVESAVKQIDRRTKISGAQWEQENVPQVLAHRSAYLNGLLSV' A
#
# COMPACT_ATOMS: atom_id res chain seq x y z
N MET A 1 7.39 -13.92 -17.80
CA MET A 1 8.83 -14.13 -17.51
C MET A 1 9.75 -13.00 -18.01
N LYS A 2 9.32 -12.06 -18.88
CA LYS A 2 10.19 -10.95 -19.35
C LYS A 2 10.44 -9.84 -18.32
N THR A 3 9.51 -9.59 -17.40
CA THR A 3 9.56 -8.45 -16.47
C THR A 3 10.54 -8.67 -15.31
N PHE A 4 10.69 -9.91 -14.85
CA PHE A 4 11.54 -10.26 -13.71
C PHE A 4 13.03 -10.07 -14.05
N GLU A 5 13.46 -10.54 -15.22
CA GLU A 5 14.85 -10.43 -15.67
C GLU A 5 15.33 -8.96 -15.74
N VAL A 6 14.47 -8.04 -16.14
CA VAL A 6 14.79 -6.61 -16.25
C VAL A 6 14.93 -5.95 -14.87
N HIS A 7 14.16 -6.39 -13.88
CA HIS A 7 14.11 -5.76 -12.55
C HIS A 7 14.90 -6.52 -11.48
N LYS A 8 15.55 -7.64 -11.84
CA LYS A 8 16.29 -8.49 -10.90
C LYS A 8 17.34 -7.71 -10.09
N LEU A 9 18.00 -6.74 -10.71
CA LEU A 9 19.00 -5.87 -10.05
C LEU A 9 18.40 -4.91 -9.02
N TYR A 10 17.12 -4.58 -9.12
CA TYR A 10 16.39 -3.71 -8.19
C TYR A 10 15.59 -4.51 -7.15
N CYS A 11 15.52 -5.83 -7.31
CA CYS A 11 14.92 -6.71 -6.35
C CYS A 11 15.97 -7.03 -5.28
N LEU A 12 15.76 -6.54 -4.05
CA LEU A 12 16.54 -6.96 -2.89
C LEU A 12 16.61 -8.49 -2.81
N ASP A 13 17.70 -9.03 -2.28
CA ASP A 13 17.94 -10.47 -2.21
C ASP A 13 16.97 -11.12 -1.22
N PHE A 14 15.78 -11.45 -1.73
CA PHE A 14 14.58 -11.83 -0.98
C PHE A 14 14.86 -13.03 -0.07
N LEU A 15 15.58 -14.03 -0.58
CA LEU A 15 15.88 -15.25 0.16
C LEU A 15 16.78 -14.99 1.37
N TYR A 16 17.77 -14.11 1.20
CA TYR A 16 18.66 -13.71 2.30
C TYR A 16 17.88 -12.98 3.40
N HIS A 17 17.08 -11.98 3.03
CA HIS A 17 16.30 -11.19 3.98
C HIS A 17 15.23 -12.03 4.70
N GLN A 18 14.68 -13.04 4.03
CA GLN A 18 13.70 -13.96 4.61
C GLN A 18 14.37 -14.93 5.59
N ALA A 19 15.53 -15.48 5.23
CA ALA A 19 16.28 -16.42 6.05
C ALA A 19 16.81 -15.75 7.33
N GLU A 20 17.30 -14.51 7.23
CA GLU A 20 17.78 -13.73 8.36
C GLU A 20 16.66 -12.98 9.11
N GLN A 21 15.40 -13.08 8.65
CA GLN A 21 14.24 -12.40 9.23
C GLN A 21 14.44 -10.88 9.41
N ILE A 22 15.21 -10.27 8.51
CA ILE A 22 15.57 -8.85 8.57
C ILE A 22 14.32 -7.96 8.44
N CYS A 23 13.37 -8.38 7.60
CA CYS A 23 12.11 -7.70 7.43
C CYS A 23 10.99 -8.69 7.06
N SER A 24 9.74 -8.29 7.31
CA SER A 24 8.59 -9.07 6.88
C SER A 24 8.45 -9.00 5.36
N ILE A 25 8.70 -10.12 4.68
CA ILE A 25 8.63 -10.19 3.21
C ILE A 25 7.27 -10.70 2.69
N GLY A 26 6.22 -10.39 3.45
CA GLY A 26 4.84 -10.63 3.06
C GLY A 26 4.16 -9.33 2.64
N SER A 27 3.51 -9.33 1.46
CA SER A 27 2.66 -8.21 1.02
C SER A 27 1.36 -8.11 1.81
N GLY A 28 1.01 -9.10 2.63
CA GLY A 28 -0.31 -9.22 3.27
C GLY A 28 -0.74 -7.99 4.07
N SER A 29 0.17 -7.38 4.83
CA SER A 29 -0.12 -6.15 5.58
C SER A 29 -0.36 -4.95 4.64
N VAL A 30 0.43 -4.83 3.57
CA VAL A 30 0.29 -3.78 2.56
C VAL A 30 -1.02 -3.95 1.77
N GLU A 31 -1.30 -5.16 1.28
CA GLU A 31 -2.54 -5.48 0.57
C GLU A 31 -3.77 -5.24 1.44
N SER A 32 -3.70 -5.60 2.72
CA SER A 32 -4.78 -5.34 3.67
C SER A 32 -4.99 -3.85 3.89
N ALA A 33 -3.93 -3.06 4.01
CA ALA A 33 -4.02 -1.61 4.11
C ALA A 33 -4.65 -0.98 2.86
N VAL A 34 -4.21 -1.38 1.66
CA VAL A 34 -4.78 -0.91 0.38
C VAL A 34 -6.27 -1.23 0.29
N LYS A 35 -6.67 -2.47 0.61
CA LYS A 35 -8.09 -2.88 0.64
C LYS A 35 -8.92 -2.06 1.63
N GLN A 36 -8.33 -1.73 2.77
CA GLN A 36 -8.99 -0.92 3.79
C GLN A 36 -9.20 0.53 3.36
N ILE A 37 -8.24 1.11 2.63
CA ILE A 37 -8.37 2.44 2.03
C ILE A 37 -9.44 2.40 0.93
N ASP A 38 -9.32 1.48 -0.03
CA ASP A 38 -10.25 1.34 -1.17
C ASP A 38 -11.72 1.25 -0.71
N ARG A 39 -11.99 0.37 0.26
CA ARG A 39 -13.34 0.22 0.83
C ARG A 39 -13.90 1.52 1.43
N ARG A 40 -13.05 2.40 1.97
CA ARG A 40 -13.44 3.65 2.65
C ARG A 40 -13.45 4.86 1.70
N THR A 41 -12.82 4.76 0.54
CA THR A 41 -12.83 5.79 -0.51
C THR A 41 -13.87 5.52 -1.59
N LYS A 42 -14.34 4.27 -1.73
CA LYS A 42 -15.36 3.90 -2.72
C LYS A 42 -16.72 4.51 -2.37
N ILE A 43 -17.21 5.37 -3.26
CA ILE A 43 -18.58 5.89 -3.24
C ILE A 43 -19.30 5.28 -4.44
N SER A 44 -20.33 4.47 -4.19
CA SER A 44 -21.08 3.81 -5.27
C SER A 44 -21.71 4.83 -6.22
N GLY A 45 -21.44 4.71 -7.52
CA GLY A 45 -21.98 5.59 -8.55
C GLY A 45 -21.30 6.96 -8.66
N ALA A 46 -20.21 7.20 -7.92
CA ALA A 46 -19.45 8.44 -7.98
C ALA A 46 -17.97 8.17 -8.24
N GLN A 47 -17.29 9.18 -8.79
CA GLN A 47 -15.84 9.21 -8.94
C GLN A 47 -15.31 10.48 -8.25
N TRP A 48 -14.06 10.41 -7.82
CA TRP A 48 -13.37 11.57 -7.25
C TRP A 48 -12.75 12.40 -8.36
N GLU A 49 -12.85 13.71 -8.26
CA GLU A 49 -12.01 14.62 -9.03
C GLU A 49 -10.55 14.38 -8.69
N GLN A 50 -9.68 14.33 -9.70
CA GLN A 50 -8.28 13.94 -9.54
C GLN A 50 -7.54 14.85 -8.54
N GLU A 51 -7.87 16.13 -8.52
CA GLU A 51 -7.33 17.13 -7.58
C GLU A 51 -7.63 16.82 -6.11
N ASN A 52 -8.73 16.12 -5.83
CA ASN A 52 -9.19 15.82 -4.47
C ASN A 52 -8.68 14.45 -3.97
N VAL A 53 -8.17 13.60 -4.87
CA VAL A 53 -7.65 12.26 -4.51
C VAL A 53 -6.56 12.32 -3.43
N PRO A 54 -5.55 13.19 -3.50
CA PRO A 54 -4.51 13.26 -2.48
C PRO A 54 -5.05 13.58 -1.08
N GLN A 55 -5.98 14.53 -0.99
CA GLN A 55 -6.60 14.91 0.29
C GLN A 55 -7.39 13.76 0.89
N VAL A 56 -8.20 13.07 0.09
CA VAL A 56 -8.99 11.92 0.54
C VAL A 56 -8.09 10.80 1.05
N LEU A 57 -7.02 10.47 0.31
CA LEU A 57 -6.06 9.46 0.72
C LEU A 57 -5.33 9.85 2.01
N ALA A 58 -4.95 11.12 2.16
CA ALA A 58 -4.30 11.63 3.37
C ALA A 58 -5.20 11.47 4.60
N HIS A 59 -6.47 11.87 4.51
CA HIS A 59 -7.42 11.69 5.62
C HIS A 59 -7.63 10.22 5.99
N ARG A 60 -7.76 9.32 5.01
CA ARG A 60 -7.93 7.88 5.29
C ARG A 60 -6.67 7.27 5.90
N SER A 61 -5.50 7.70 5.45
CA SER A 61 -4.21 7.29 6.01
C SER A 61 -4.08 7.76 7.47
N ALA A 62 -4.38 9.03 7.75
CA ALA A 62 -4.37 9.58 9.09
C ALA A 62 -5.33 8.83 10.03
N TYR A 63 -6.54 8.49 9.57
CA TYR A 63 -7.49 7.69 10.32
C TYR A 63 -6.93 6.30 10.67
N LEU A 64 -6.41 5.57 9.67
CA LEU A 64 -5.88 4.21 9.89
C LEU A 64 -4.65 4.21 10.81
N ASN A 65 -3.90 5.31 10.82
CA ASN A 65 -2.74 5.50 11.70
C ASN A 65 -3.10 6.08 13.07
N GLY A 66 -4.39 6.32 13.37
CA GLY A 66 -4.82 6.90 14.65
C GLY A 66 -4.37 8.35 14.88
N LEU A 67 -4.03 9.08 13.81
CA LEU A 67 -3.50 10.45 13.85
C LEU A 67 -4.60 11.53 13.84
N LEU A 68 -5.86 11.13 13.75
CA LEU A 68 -6.97 12.06 13.92
C LEU A 68 -7.20 12.25 15.43
N SER A 69 -6.58 13.28 16.00
CA SER A 69 -6.93 13.74 17.35
C SER A 69 -8.38 14.24 17.34
N VAL A 70 -9.17 13.75 18.30
CA VAL A 70 -10.38 14.46 18.77
C VAL A 70 -9.93 15.58 19.70
#